data_AF-A0A352S6E7-F1
#
_entry.id   AF-A0A352S6E7-F1
#
_cell.length_a   1.000
_cell.length_b   1.000
_cell.length_c   1.000
_cell.angle_alpha   90.00
_cell.angle_beta   90.00
_cell.angle_gamma   90.00
#
_symmetry.space_group_name_H-M   'P 1'
#
loop_
_entity.id
_entity.type
_entity.pdbx_description
1 polymer ?
#
loop_
_entity_poly.entity_id
_entity_poly.type
_entity_poly.pdbx_seq_one_letter_code
_entity_poly.pdbx_strand_id
1 'polypeptide(L)'
;MNALPSSPETAWLLLVVSLPTSASTARMRFWRGIKALGATALRDGAYLLPNLPGLRAPLQTLATDAASEDGKVWMLSVQAADDQQEAEYRALFDRSTEYAEWMVELSSARSTLSDSDEAELLRVARRHGRGIDAIRKVDFFPNEASARAELQWRDFNAAIDILLSPGEPHGVAGNIPRRDPTQYQGRQWATRQHLWVDRVACAWLIRRF
;
A
#
# COMPACT_ATOMS: atom_id res chain seq x y z
N MET A 1 12.52 1.13 43.41
CA MET A 1 12.11 1.90 42.21
C MET A 1 12.20 0.95 41.04
N ASN A 2 11.07 0.36 40.65
CA ASN A 2 10.99 -0.50 39.47
C ASN A 2 11.05 0.41 38.23
N ALA A 3 12.11 0.30 37.45
CA ALA A 3 12.10 0.82 36.09
C ALA A 3 11.01 0.05 35.33
N LEU A 4 10.00 0.77 34.85
CA LEU A 4 9.05 0.25 33.88
C LEU A 4 9.86 -0.22 32.67
N PRO A 5 9.58 -1.38 32.07
CA PRO A 5 10.22 -1.76 30.82
C PRO A 5 9.94 -0.67 29.79
N SER A 6 11.01 -0.17 29.17
CA SER A 6 10.99 0.65 27.98
C SER A 6 10.02 0.07 26.96
N SER A 7 9.32 0.95 26.24
CA SER A 7 8.43 0.68 25.11
C SER A 7 8.87 -0.55 24.31
N PRO A 8 7.96 -1.39 23.79
CA PRO A 8 8.33 -2.70 23.25
C PRO A 8 9.42 -2.54 22.21
N GLU A 9 10.65 -2.94 22.57
CA GLU A 9 11.72 -3.21 21.61
C GLU A 9 11.07 -4.05 20.51
N THR A 10 11.19 -3.58 19.27
CA THR A 10 10.41 -4.12 18.15
C THR A 10 10.83 -5.56 17.96
N ALA A 11 10.08 -6.49 18.55
CA ALA A 11 10.38 -7.89 18.46
C ALA A 11 10.31 -8.33 16.99
N TRP A 12 11.17 -9.26 16.62
CA TRP A 12 11.18 -9.89 15.31
C TRP A 12 10.67 -11.32 15.43
N LEU A 13 10.03 -11.80 14.38
CA LEU A 13 9.66 -13.20 14.20
C LEU A 13 10.74 -13.86 13.34
N LEU A 14 11.43 -14.84 13.92
CA LEU A 14 12.40 -15.66 13.21
C LEU A 14 11.82 -17.04 12.98
N LEU A 15 11.76 -17.45 11.71
CA LEU A 15 11.40 -18.81 11.31
C LEU A 15 12.65 -19.52 10.80
N VAL A 16 13.07 -20.57 11.49
CA VAL A 16 14.10 -21.50 11.02
C VAL A 16 13.42 -22.74 10.49
N VAL A 17 13.71 -23.11 9.25
CA VAL A 17 13.11 -24.27 8.58
C VAL A 17 14.16 -25.05 7.81
N SER A 18 14.03 -26.37 7.83
CA SER A 18 14.72 -27.27 6.93
C SER A 18 13.70 -28.25 6.36
N LEU A 19 13.55 -28.27 5.04
CA LEU A 19 12.69 -29.19 4.32
C LEU A 19 13.56 -30.21 3.56
N PRO A 20 13.21 -31.52 3.59
CA PRO A 20 13.91 -32.54 2.83
C PRO A 20 14.04 -32.17 1.34
N THR A 21 15.15 -32.57 0.71
CA THR A 21 15.38 -32.32 -0.72
C THR A 21 14.38 -33.07 -1.61
N SER A 22 13.81 -34.19 -1.13
CA SER A 22 12.75 -34.93 -1.78
C SER A 22 11.41 -34.17 -1.84
N ALA A 23 11.18 -33.19 -0.94
CA ALA A 23 9.92 -32.46 -0.82
C ALA A 23 9.87 -31.22 -1.73
N SER A 24 10.14 -31.39 -3.03
CA SER A 24 10.29 -30.27 -3.99
C SER A 24 9.05 -29.36 -4.07
N THR A 25 7.85 -29.94 -4.11
CA THR A 25 6.58 -29.18 -4.15
C THR A 25 6.35 -28.40 -2.85
N ALA A 26 6.62 -29.02 -1.69
CA ALA A 26 6.49 -28.35 -0.39
C ALA A 26 7.46 -27.18 -0.26
N ARG A 27 8.72 -27.34 -0.69
CA ARG A 27 9.73 -26.26 -0.72
C ARG A 27 9.28 -25.08 -1.58
N MET A 28 8.74 -25.34 -2.78
CA MET A 28 8.23 -24.28 -3.65
C MET A 28 7.03 -23.56 -3.04
N ARG A 29 6.08 -24.30 -2.44
CA ARG A 29 4.91 -23.72 -1.77
C ARG A 29 5.33 -22.84 -0.59
N PHE A 30 6.23 -23.36 0.25
CA PHE A 30 6.78 -22.64 1.38
C PHE A 30 7.50 -21.35 0.95
N TRP A 31 8.40 -21.44 -0.04
CA TRP A 31 9.10 -20.28 -0.58
C TRP A 31 8.14 -19.21 -1.12
N ARG A 32 7.11 -19.60 -1.87
CA ARG A 32 6.07 -18.67 -2.33
C ARG A 32 5.33 -18.01 -1.18
N GLY A 33 5.03 -18.76 -0.11
CA GLY A 33 4.40 -18.23 1.10
C GLY A 33 5.27 -17.20 1.81
N ILE A 34 6.54 -17.52 2.04
CA ILE A 34 7.53 -16.60 2.64
C ILE A 34 7.64 -15.32 1.83
N LYS A 35 7.79 -15.43 0.50
CA LYS A 35 7.84 -14.26 -0.39
C LYS A 35 6.54 -13.44 -0.34
N ALA A 36 5.37 -14.09 -0.32
CA ALA A 36 4.08 -13.41 -0.27
C ALA A 36 3.82 -12.69 1.07
N LEU A 37 4.45 -13.15 2.15
CA LEU A 37 4.45 -12.47 3.45
C LEU A 37 5.48 -11.35 3.55
N GLY A 38 6.35 -11.14 2.56
CA GLY A 38 7.40 -10.13 2.63
C GLY A 38 8.56 -10.50 3.56
N ALA A 39 8.68 -11.77 3.95
CA ALA A 39 9.76 -12.23 4.82
C ALA A 39 11.10 -12.19 4.10
N THR A 40 12.14 -11.76 4.80
CA THR A 40 13.51 -11.69 4.28
C THR A 40 14.36 -12.84 4.81
N ALA A 41 15.32 -13.31 4.04
CA ALA A 41 16.21 -14.40 4.45
C ALA A 41 17.48 -13.83 5.11
N LEU A 42 17.75 -14.21 6.37
CA LEU A 42 19.05 -13.95 6.99
C LEU A 42 20.13 -14.91 6.47
N ARG A 43 19.71 -16.12 6.13
CA ARG A 43 20.49 -17.19 5.50
C ARG A 43 19.53 -18.23 4.92
N ASP A 44 20.07 -19.21 4.20
CA ASP A 44 19.24 -20.34 3.75
C ASP A 44 18.58 -21.05 4.94
N GLY A 45 17.27 -21.23 4.84
CA GLY A 45 16.42 -21.80 5.90
C GLY A 45 16.14 -20.90 7.11
N ALA A 46 16.54 -19.62 7.14
CA ALA A 46 16.22 -18.71 8.25
C ALA A 46 15.60 -17.40 7.73
N TYR A 47 14.34 -17.16 8.10
CA TYR A 47 13.52 -16.07 7.59
C TYR A 47 13.07 -15.14 8.71
N LEU A 48 13.20 -13.84 8.50
CA LEU A 48 12.86 -12.79 9.44
C LEU A 48 11.62 -12.04 8.97
N LEU A 49 10.76 -11.68 9.91
CA LEU A 49 9.65 -10.74 9.76
C LEU A 49 9.58 -9.82 10.97
N PRO A 50 9.15 -8.56 10.82
CA PRO A 50 8.80 -7.76 11.99
C PRO A 50 7.59 -8.37 12.70
N ASN A 51 7.54 -8.31 14.04
CA ASN A 51 6.40 -8.82 14.80
C ASN A 51 5.23 -7.82 14.79
N LEU A 52 4.65 -7.62 13.61
CA LEU A 52 3.48 -6.77 13.42
C LEU A 52 2.18 -7.59 13.51
N PRO A 53 1.07 -6.96 13.94
CA PRO A 53 -0.25 -7.60 13.91
C PRO A 53 -0.57 -8.17 12.52
N GLY A 54 -1.08 -9.39 12.47
CA GLY A 54 -1.46 -10.07 11.23
C GLY A 54 -0.36 -10.87 10.52
N LEU A 55 0.92 -10.73 10.90
CA LEU A 55 2.01 -11.50 10.26
C LEU A 55 2.27 -12.85 10.93
N ARG A 56 2.09 -12.95 12.25
CA ARG A 56 2.36 -14.17 13.02
C ARG A 56 1.51 -15.36 12.57
N ALA A 57 0.19 -15.18 12.42
CA ALA A 57 -0.70 -16.30 12.12
C ALA A 57 -0.42 -16.93 10.73
N PRO A 58 -0.28 -16.15 9.64
CA PRO A 58 0.14 -16.70 8.36
C PRO A 58 1.52 -17.37 8.38
N LEU A 59 2.49 -16.78 9.11
CA LEU A 59 3.82 -17.40 9.26
C LEU A 59 3.72 -18.74 10.00
N GLN A 60 2.88 -18.83 11.03
CA GLN A 60 2.61 -20.07 11.76
C GLN A 60 1.96 -21.12 10.85
N THR A 61 1.02 -20.74 9.98
CA THR A 61 0.45 -21.66 8.99
C THR A 61 1.54 -22.25 8.09
N LEU A 62 2.44 -21.42 7.56
CA LEU A 62 3.58 -21.91 6.75
C LEU A 62 4.50 -22.83 7.55
N ALA A 63 4.73 -22.53 8.83
CA ALA A 63 5.52 -23.35 9.73
C ALA A 63 4.88 -24.72 9.96
N THR A 64 3.57 -24.76 10.19
CA THR A 64 2.79 -26.01 10.37
C THR A 64 2.77 -26.84 9.09
N ASP A 65 2.54 -26.21 7.93
CA ASP A 65 2.57 -26.89 6.64
C ASP A 65 3.94 -27.53 6.37
N ALA A 66 5.02 -26.78 6.63
CA ALA A 66 6.38 -27.30 6.47
C ALA A 66 6.67 -28.47 7.42
N ALA A 67 6.21 -28.41 8.67
CA ALA A 67 6.38 -29.50 9.64
C ALA A 67 5.61 -30.77 9.22
N SER A 68 4.45 -30.63 8.57
CA SER A 68 3.65 -31.77 8.08
C SER A 68 4.32 -32.53 6.92
N GLU A 69 5.28 -31.88 6.24
CA GLU A 69 6.02 -32.41 5.09
C GLU A 69 7.41 -32.94 5.51
N ASP A 70 7.51 -33.46 6.74
CA ASP A 70 8.76 -33.93 7.38
C ASP A 70 9.84 -32.84 7.54
N GLY A 71 9.42 -31.58 7.57
CA GLY A 71 10.29 -30.43 7.82
C GLY A 71 10.62 -30.26 9.29
N LYS A 72 11.85 -29.81 9.58
CA LYS A 72 12.22 -29.32 10.91
C LYS A 72 11.97 -27.82 10.96
N VAL A 73 11.18 -27.37 11.93
CA VAL A 73 10.71 -25.99 11.99
C VAL A 73 10.82 -25.45 13.42
N TRP A 74 11.33 -24.22 13.56
CA TRP A 74 11.36 -23.47 14.80
C TRP A 74 10.89 -22.06 14.54
N MET A 75 9.94 -21.58 15.34
CA MET A 75 9.49 -20.20 15.31
C MET A 75 9.90 -19.54 16.63
N LEU A 76 10.64 -18.44 16.52
CA LEU A 76 11.19 -17.72 17.65
C LEU A 76 10.70 -16.27 17.61
N SER A 77 10.57 -15.67 18.80
CA SER A 77 10.53 -14.22 18.93
C SER A 77 11.94 -13.79 19.34
N VAL A 78 12.56 -12.93 18.55
CA VAL A 78 13.93 -12.47 18.78
C VAL A 78 13.95 -10.95 18.90
N GLN A 79 14.98 -10.41 19.54
CA GLN A 79 15.26 -8.99 19.60
C GLN A 79 16.59 -8.73 18.91
N ALA A 80 16.75 -7.55 18.32
CA ALA A 80 18.08 -7.08 17.92
C ALA A 80 18.95 -6.91 19.17
N ALA A 81 20.24 -7.19 19.06
CA ALA A 81 21.18 -7.06 20.17
C ALA A 81 21.47 -5.60 20.52
N ASP A 82 21.42 -4.71 19.52
CA ASP A 82 21.65 -3.28 19.62
C ASP A 82 20.97 -2.53 18.46
N ASP A 83 21.03 -1.19 18.50
CA ASP A 83 20.45 -0.31 17.49
C ASP A 83 21.06 -0.51 16.10
N GLN A 84 22.32 -0.94 16.02
CA GLN A 84 23.00 -1.21 14.75
C GLN A 84 22.39 -2.45 14.07
N GLN A 85 22.20 -3.54 14.82
CA GLN A 85 21.54 -4.73 14.31
C GLN A 85 20.06 -4.50 13.98
N GLU A 86 19.36 -3.65 14.76
CA GLU A 86 17.99 -3.24 14.46
C GLU A 86 17.93 -2.50 13.11
N ALA A 87 18.88 -1.59 12.85
CA ALA A 87 18.98 -0.90 11.57
C ALA A 87 19.30 -1.86 10.42
N GLU A 88 20.20 -2.83 10.63
CA GLU A 88 20.50 -3.89 9.64
C GLU A 88 19.27 -4.72 9.30
N TYR A 89 18.49 -5.14 10.31
CA TYR A 89 17.25 -5.89 10.08
C TYR A 89 16.22 -5.08 9.31
N ARG A 90 16.02 -3.79 9.66
CA ARG A 90 15.11 -2.90 8.92
C ARG A 90 15.54 -2.69 7.48
N ALA A 91 16.84 -2.55 7.21
CA ALA A 91 17.38 -2.36 5.87
C ALA A 91 17.05 -3.55 4.93
N LEU A 92 16.92 -4.77 5.46
CA LEU A 92 16.49 -5.94 4.67
C LEU A 92 15.06 -5.83 4.11
N PHE A 93 14.26 -4.90 4.61
CA PHE A 93 12.89 -4.64 4.18
C PHE A 93 12.75 -3.34 3.38
N ASP A 94 13.85 -2.70 2.99
CA ASP A 94 13.80 -1.54 2.09
C ASP A 94 13.15 -1.95 0.75
N ARG A 95 12.16 -1.16 0.32
CA ARG A 95 11.42 -1.33 -0.95
C ARG A 95 11.68 -0.21 -1.94
N SER A 96 12.69 0.62 -1.69
CA SER A 96 13.00 1.79 -2.50
C SER A 96 13.25 1.42 -3.97
N THR A 97 13.89 0.28 -4.24
CA THR A 97 14.14 -0.21 -5.60
C THR A 97 12.84 -0.60 -6.30
N GLU A 98 11.98 -1.38 -5.64
CA GLU A 98 10.70 -1.83 -6.20
C GLU A 98 9.77 -0.65 -6.48
N TYR A 99 9.71 0.34 -5.59
CA TYR A 99 8.98 1.57 -5.85
C TYR A 99 9.58 2.36 -7.01
N ALA A 100 10.91 2.44 -7.13
CA ALA A 100 11.57 3.14 -8.23
C ALA A 100 11.26 2.49 -9.59
N GLU A 101 11.34 1.16 -9.68
CA GLU A 101 10.97 0.39 -10.88
C GLU A 101 9.50 0.60 -11.24
N TRP A 102 8.60 0.49 -10.27
CA TRP A 102 7.17 0.73 -10.48
C TRP A 102 6.87 2.17 -10.94
N MET A 103 7.55 3.18 -10.38
CA MET A 103 7.40 4.58 -10.80
C MET A 103 7.87 4.80 -12.25
N VAL A 104 8.95 4.13 -12.68
CA VAL A 104 9.38 4.16 -14.09
C VAL A 104 8.27 3.59 -14.99
N GLU A 105 7.71 2.43 -14.66
CA GLU A 105 6.59 1.86 -15.42
C GLU A 105 5.37 2.79 -15.44
N LEU A 106 5.02 3.40 -14.31
CA LEU A 106 3.89 4.33 -14.20
C LEU A 106 4.10 5.57 -15.08
N SER A 107 5.30 6.16 -15.05
CA SER A 107 5.63 7.32 -15.88
C SER A 107 5.55 7.02 -17.38
N SER A 108 5.98 5.83 -17.79
CA SER A 108 5.85 5.36 -19.17
C SER A 108 4.39 5.21 -19.58
N ALA A 109 3.55 4.62 -18.71
CA ALA A 109 2.12 4.53 -18.95
C ALA A 109 1.44 5.90 -19.00
N ARG A 110 1.92 6.88 -18.21
CA ARG A 110 1.37 8.23 -18.18
C ARG A 110 1.51 8.97 -19.50
N SER A 111 2.60 8.74 -20.24
CA SER A 111 2.86 9.45 -21.50
C SER A 111 1.93 9.02 -22.64
N THR A 112 1.26 7.87 -22.51
CA THR A 112 0.36 7.32 -23.53
C THR A 112 -1.12 7.47 -23.19
N LEU A 113 -1.47 8.13 -22.07
CA LEU A 113 -2.87 8.22 -21.62
C LEU A 113 -3.76 9.03 -22.57
N SER A 114 -3.24 10.09 -23.21
CA SER A 114 -4.03 10.96 -24.09
C SER A 114 -4.57 10.25 -25.33
N ASP A 115 -3.89 9.18 -25.75
CA ASP A 115 -4.20 8.44 -26.98
C ASP A 115 -5.04 7.17 -26.69
N SER A 116 -5.40 6.96 -25.42
CA SER A 116 -6.10 5.77 -24.94
C SER A 116 -7.61 5.98 -24.91
N ASP A 117 -8.37 4.92 -25.19
CA ASP A 117 -9.82 4.92 -24.96
C ASP A 117 -10.17 4.64 -23.48
N GLU A 118 -11.45 4.82 -23.12
CA GLU A 118 -11.93 4.63 -21.75
C GLU A 118 -11.63 3.22 -21.20
N ALA A 119 -11.78 2.17 -22.01
CA ALA A 119 -11.54 0.80 -21.58
C ALA A 119 -10.06 0.58 -21.26
N GLU A 120 -9.17 1.13 -22.07
CA GLU A 120 -7.73 1.08 -21.90
C GLU A 120 -7.29 1.87 -20.66
N LEU A 121 -7.81 3.09 -20.47
CA LEU A 121 -7.54 3.91 -19.27
C LEU A 121 -7.87 3.15 -17.98
N LEU A 122 -9.07 2.56 -17.90
CA LEU A 122 -9.50 1.77 -16.74
C LEU A 122 -8.64 0.51 -16.54
N ARG A 123 -8.21 -0.12 -17.64
CA ARG A 123 -7.34 -1.31 -17.60
C ARG A 123 -5.96 -0.96 -17.05
N VAL A 124 -5.37 0.15 -17.50
CA VAL A 124 -4.05 0.62 -17.06
C VAL A 124 -4.09 1.03 -15.58
N ALA A 125 -5.12 1.80 -15.16
CA ALA A 125 -5.32 2.15 -13.75
C ALA A 125 -5.34 0.90 -12.86
N ARG A 126 -6.15 -0.10 -13.21
CA ARG A 126 -6.22 -1.37 -12.44
C ARG A 126 -4.89 -2.12 -12.42
N ARG A 127 -4.13 -2.11 -13.52
CA ARG A 127 -2.83 -2.79 -13.60
C ARG A 127 -1.82 -2.16 -12.63
N HIS A 128 -1.64 -0.84 -12.70
CA HIS A 128 -0.67 -0.15 -11.85
C HIS A 128 -1.12 -0.09 -10.38
N GLY A 129 -2.43 0.03 -10.13
CA GLY A 129 -3.01 -0.09 -8.78
C GLY A 129 -2.65 -1.43 -8.12
N ARG A 130 -2.82 -2.55 -8.84
CA ARG A 130 -2.37 -3.86 -8.33
C ARG A 130 -0.86 -3.92 -8.10
N GLY A 131 -0.07 -3.24 -8.92
CA GLY A 131 1.39 -3.17 -8.77
C GLY A 131 1.80 -2.48 -7.46
N ILE A 132 1.29 -1.27 -7.21
CA ILE A 132 1.63 -0.53 -5.98
C ILE A 132 1.07 -1.23 -4.74
N ASP A 133 -0.12 -1.82 -4.81
CA ASP A 133 -0.70 -2.57 -3.69
C ASP A 133 0.12 -3.81 -3.33
N ALA A 134 0.73 -4.46 -4.33
CA ALA A 134 1.62 -5.59 -4.09
C ALA A 134 2.88 -5.18 -3.31
N ILE A 135 3.45 -4.01 -3.61
CA ILE A 135 4.61 -3.47 -2.88
C ILE A 135 4.19 -3.06 -1.46
N ARG A 136 3.12 -2.28 -1.32
CA ARG A 136 2.58 -1.83 -0.02
C ARG A 136 2.30 -2.98 0.94
N LYS A 137 1.79 -4.11 0.43
CA LYS A 137 1.48 -5.28 1.25
C LYS A 137 2.68 -5.85 2.01
N VAL A 138 3.89 -5.67 1.46
CA VAL A 138 5.15 -6.19 2.01
C VAL A 138 6.13 -5.09 2.41
N ASP A 139 5.65 -3.86 2.48
CA ASP A 139 6.37 -2.68 2.95
C ASP A 139 5.99 -2.42 4.41
N PHE A 140 6.87 -2.84 5.31
CA PHE A 140 6.64 -2.71 6.75
C PHE A 140 7.22 -1.43 7.34
N PHE A 141 8.09 -0.75 6.60
CA PHE A 141 8.80 0.45 7.04
C PHE A 141 8.77 1.52 5.95
N PRO A 142 7.61 2.17 5.73
CA PRO A 142 7.45 3.22 4.73
C PRO A 142 8.48 4.34 4.92
N ASN A 143 8.98 4.86 3.80
CA ASN A 143 10.04 5.86 3.74
C ASN A 143 9.71 6.93 2.67
N GLU A 144 10.71 7.74 2.28
CA GLU A 144 10.52 8.76 1.25
C GLU A 144 10.16 8.17 -0.13
N ALA A 145 10.67 6.98 -0.46
CA ALA A 145 10.36 6.31 -1.73
C ALA A 145 8.88 5.91 -1.79
N SER A 146 8.32 5.34 -0.71
CA SER A 146 6.88 5.03 -0.63
C SER A 146 6.03 6.29 -0.71
N ALA A 147 6.44 7.38 -0.04
CA ALA A 147 5.72 8.66 -0.09
C ALA A 147 5.72 9.26 -1.50
N ARG A 148 6.84 9.18 -2.22
CA ARG A 148 6.95 9.64 -3.61
C ARG A 148 6.08 8.79 -4.55
N ALA A 149 6.07 7.47 -4.37
CA ALA A 149 5.22 6.58 -5.15
C ALA A 149 3.73 6.88 -4.93
N GLU A 150 3.30 7.17 -3.69
CA GLU A 150 1.93 7.56 -3.37
C GLU A 150 1.50 8.83 -4.09
N LEU A 151 2.35 9.86 -4.08
CA LEU A 151 2.08 11.12 -4.76
C LEU A 151 1.93 10.90 -6.27
N GLN A 152 2.85 10.17 -6.89
CA GLN A 152 2.76 9.87 -8.32
C GLN A 152 1.53 9.02 -8.65
N TRP A 153 1.15 8.08 -7.78
CA TRP A 153 -0.05 7.27 -7.96
C TRP A 153 -1.32 8.12 -7.94
N ARG A 154 -1.42 9.04 -6.98
CA ARG A 154 -2.54 9.97 -6.88
C ARG A 154 -2.63 10.87 -8.12
N ASP A 155 -1.51 11.44 -8.54
CA ASP A 155 -1.45 12.32 -9.72
C ASP A 155 -1.78 11.57 -11.02
N PHE A 156 -1.40 10.29 -11.12
CA PHE A 156 -1.75 9.42 -12.23
C PHE A 156 -3.26 9.16 -12.31
N ASN A 157 -3.90 8.80 -11.20
CA ASN A 157 -5.36 8.60 -11.17
C ASN A 157 -6.11 9.89 -11.47
N ALA A 158 -5.68 11.03 -10.93
CA ALA A 158 -6.29 12.32 -11.23
C ALA A 158 -6.22 12.66 -12.73
N ALA A 159 -5.13 12.30 -13.41
CA ALA A 159 -5.03 12.48 -14.86
C ALA A 159 -6.01 11.58 -15.64
N ILE A 160 -6.23 10.35 -15.17
CA ILE A 160 -7.23 9.45 -15.76
C ILE A 160 -8.65 9.98 -15.54
N ASP A 161 -8.97 10.45 -14.32
CA ASP A 161 -10.29 10.98 -14.00
C ASP A 161 -10.65 12.18 -14.90
N ILE A 162 -9.68 13.07 -15.18
CA ILE A 162 -9.86 14.20 -16.10
C ILE A 162 -10.20 13.71 -17.52
N LEU A 163 -9.54 12.65 -18.01
CA LEU A 163 -9.78 12.10 -19.34
C LEU A 163 -11.12 11.39 -19.45
N LEU A 164 -11.55 10.70 -18.39
CA LEU A 164 -12.85 10.02 -18.33
C LEU A 164 -14.01 11.00 -18.17
N SER A 165 -13.78 12.13 -17.50
CA SER A 165 -14.83 13.09 -17.12
C SER A 165 -14.48 14.53 -17.54
N PRO A 166 -14.37 14.82 -18.85
CA PRO A 166 -13.89 16.12 -19.36
C PRO A 166 -14.80 17.31 -19.00
N GLY A 167 -16.04 17.05 -18.57
CA GLY A 167 -17.03 18.08 -18.20
C GLY A 167 -17.20 18.31 -16.70
N GLU A 168 -16.45 17.61 -15.83
CA GLU A 168 -16.59 17.79 -14.39
C GLU A 168 -15.95 19.11 -13.90
N PRO A 169 -16.52 19.76 -12.86
CA PRO A 169 -15.89 20.91 -12.24
C PRO A 169 -14.61 20.47 -11.52
N HIS A 170 -13.46 20.92 -12.01
CA HIS A 170 -12.16 20.65 -11.38
C HIS A 170 -11.71 21.83 -10.52
N GLY A 171 -10.95 21.55 -9.46
CA GLY A 171 -10.37 22.59 -8.62
C GLY A 171 -9.33 23.40 -9.40
N VAL A 172 -9.71 24.59 -9.87
CA VAL A 172 -8.80 25.52 -10.52
C VAL A 172 -8.21 26.46 -9.46
N ALA A 173 -6.88 26.58 -9.43
CA ALA A 173 -6.23 27.60 -8.61
C ALA A 173 -6.67 28.99 -9.10
N GLY A 174 -7.40 29.72 -8.26
CA GLY A 174 -7.93 31.02 -8.62
C GLY A 174 -8.61 31.70 -7.44
N ASN A 175 -8.72 33.03 -7.52
CA ASN A 175 -9.48 33.77 -6.54
C ASN A 175 -10.97 33.47 -6.74
N ILE A 176 -11.61 32.94 -5.71
CA ILE A 176 -13.06 32.74 -5.70
C ILE A 176 -13.70 34.15 -5.62
N PRO A 177 -14.38 34.63 -6.68
CA PRO A 177 -14.97 35.95 -6.66
C PRO A 177 -16.08 35.99 -5.61
N ARG A 178 -15.99 36.94 -4.68
CA ARG A 178 -17.06 37.15 -3.69
C ARG A 178 -18.33 37.59 -4.42
N ARG A 179 -19.40 36.83 -4.22
CA ARG A 179 -20.75 37.17 -4.71
C ARG A 179 -21.50 37.94 -3.64
N ASP A 180 -22.29 38.92 -4.07
CA ASP A 180 -23.14 39.72 -3.19
C ASP A 180 -24.28 38.84 -2.60
N PRO A 181 -24.31 38.59 -1.28
CA PRO A 181 -25.31 37.72 -0.66
C PRO A 181 -26.75 38.16 -0.92
N THR A 182 -27.00 39.46 -1.06
CA THR A 182 -28.35 40.02 -1.24
C THR A 182 -28.99 39.60 -2.57
N GLN A 183 -28.18 39.22 -3.55
CA GLN A 183 -28.68 38.74 -4.84
C GLN A 183 -29.20 37.30 -4.77
N TYR A 184 -28.72 36.50 -3.82
CA TYR A 184 -28.98 35.06 -3.73
C TYR A 184 -29.79 34.64 -2.49
N GLN A 185 -29.89 35.49 -1.46
CA GLN A 185 -30.75 35.26 -0.30
C GLN A 185 -32.20 35.68 -0.58
N GLY A 186 -33.17 34.95 -0.01
CA GLY A 186 -34.61 35.25 -0.16
C GLY A 186 -35.18 34.99 -1.57
N ARG A 187 -34.43 34.34 -2.46
CA ARG A 187 -34.89 33.96 -3.80
C ARG A 187 -35.64 32.63 -3.79
N GLN A 188 -36.64 32.51 -4.65
CA GLN A 188 -37.29 31.23 -4.94
C GLN A 188 -36.46 30.48 -5.98
N TRP A 189 -35.92 29.32 -5.62
CA TRP A 189 -35.08 28.54 -6.51
C TRP A 189 -35.96 27.78 -7.51
N ALA A 190 -35.62 27.86 -8.80
CA ALA A 190 -36.28 27.07 -9.83
C ALA A 190 -35.76 25.63 -9.78
N THR A 191 -36.55 24.71 -9.24
CA THR A 191 -36.29 23.27 -9.33
C THR A 191 -36.84 22.73 -10.66
N ARG A 192 -36.00 22.12 -11.50
CA ARG A 192 -36.47 21.36 -12.67
C ARG A 192 -37.25 20.13 -12.19
N GLN A 193 -38.32 19.75 -12.89
CA GLN A 193 -39.23 18.66 -12.47
C GLN A 193 -38.63 17.23 -12.51
N HIS A 194 -37.34 17.05 -12.84
CA HIS A 194 -36.72 15.71 -12.97
C HIS A 194 -35.21 15.74 -12.64
N LEU A 195 -34.83 16.16 -11.42
CA LEU A 195 -33.44 16.07 -10.97
C LEU A 195 -33.14 14.68 -10.38
N TRP A 196 -32.17 13.99 -10.96
CA TRP A 196 -31.56 12.80 -10.37
C TRP A 196 -30.67 13.22 -9.19
N VAL A 197 -30.65 12.42 -8.11
CA VAL A 197 -29.98 12.73 -6.83
C VAL A 197 -28.51 13.14 -7.00
N ASP A 198 -27.79 12.54 -7.96
CA ASP A 198 -26.38 12.85 -8.27
C ASP A 198 -26.13 14.23 -8.89
N ARG A 199 -27.17 14.96 -9.33
CA ARG A 199 -27.02 16.32 -9.90
C ARG A 199 -27.45 17.43 -8.95
N VAL A 200 -27.73 17.11 -7.69
CA VAL A 200 -28.04 18.09 -6.65
C VAL A 200 -26.77 18.41 -5.88
N ALA A 201 -25.88 19.21 -6.46
CA ALA A 201 -24.73 19.73 -5.72
C ALA A 201 -25.21 20.80 -4.74
N CYS A 202 -25.28 20.47 -3.45
CA CYS A 202 -25.48 21.45 -2.39
C CYS A 202 -24.11 21.82 -1.79
N ALA A 203 -23.67 23.06 -2.01
CA ALA A 203 -22.47 23.58 -1.36
C ALA A 203 -22.80 23.96 0.09
N TRP A 204 -22.68 23.04 1.03
CA TRP A 204 -22.72 23.36 2.45
C TRP A 204 -21.35 23.84 2.89
N LEU A 205 -21.25 25.12 3.25
CA LEU A 205 -20.11 25.66 3.97
C LEU A 205 -20.25 25.31 5.46
N ILE A 206 -19.60 24.24 5.92
CA ILE A 206 -19.51 23.92 7.35
C ILE A 206 -18.61 24.98 8.00
N ARG A 207 -19.21 25.90 8.75
CA ARG A 207 -18.51 27.04 9.38
C ARG A 207 -18.02 26.79 10.81
N ARG A 208 -18.23 25.59 11.38
CA ARG A 208 -17.82 25.29 12.77
C ARG A 208 -17.45 23.81 12.92
N PHE A 209 -16.21 23.58 13.37
CA PHE A 209 -15.84 22.46 14.25
C PHE A 209 -16.01 22.93 15.69
#